data_AF-A0A1X7T6E7-F1
#
_entry.id   AF-A0A1X7T6E7-F1
#
_cell.length_a   1.000
_cell.length_b   1.000
_cell.length_c   1.000
_cell.angle_alpha   90.00
_cell.angle_beta   90.00
_cell.angle_gamma   90.00
#
_symmetry.space_group_name_H-M   'P 1'
#
loop_
_entity.id
_entity.type
_entity.pdbx_description
1 polymer ?
#
loop_
_entity_poly.entity_id
_entity_poly.type
_entity_poly.pdbx_seq_one_letter_code
_entity_poly.pdbx_strand_id
1 'polypeptide(L)'
;MILQWDPHLPAFPTRRLLGHTQELFIWDDSSTTPIHCLSDHKAAIKALAWSLHQHELLASGGGTADRTIRFWNVLTGMLNKPLHLHSSH
;
A
#
# COMPACT_ATOMS: atom_id res chain seq x y z
N MET A 1 0.55 -3.87 13.18
CA MET A 1 1.75 -3.91 12.32
C MET A 1 1.56 -5.02 11.29
N ILE A 2 1.60 -4.69 10.00
CA ILE A 2 1.51 -5.63 8.88
C ILE A 2 2.78 -5.49 8.05
N LEU A 3 3.35 -6.62 7.65
CA LEU A 3 4.51 -6.68 6.78
C LEU A 3 4.19 -7.55 5.57
N GLN A 4 4.53 -7.06 4.37
CA GLN A 4 4.33 -7.82 3.14
C GLN A 4 5.46 -7.55 2.15
N TRP A 5 5.73 -8.56 1.32
CA TRP A 5 6.71 -8.51 0.25
C TRP A 5 6.02 -8.61 -1.10
N ASP A 6 6.62 -8.01 -2.13
CA ASP A 6 6.15 -8.15 -3.51
C ASP A 6 6.40 -9.59 -4.01
N PRO A 7 5.36 -10.36 -4.35
CA PRO A 7 5.51 -11.75 -4.78
C PRO A 7 5.94 -11.90 -6.25
N HIS A 8 6.02 -10.82 -7.02
CA HIS A 8 6.18 -10.90 -8.47
C HIS A 8 7.62 -10.79 -8.99
N LEU A 9 8.57 -10.47 -8.12
CA LEU A 9 9.95 -10.29 -8.54
C LEU A 9 10.70 -11.63 -8.47
N PRO A 10 11.33 -12.10 -9.58
CA PRO A 10 11.96 -13.41 -9.66
C PRO A 10 13.27 -13.55 -8.88
N ALA A 11 13.73 -12.49 -8.19
CA ALA A 11 14.99 -12.50 -7.44
C ALA A 11 14.86 -11.68 -6.15
N PHE A 12 14.78 -12.39 -5.01
CA PHE A 12 14.79 -11.86 -3.64
C PHE A 12 13.69 -10.80 -3.34
N PRO A 13 13.32 -10.55 -2.07
CA PRO A 13 12.29 -9.55 -1.77
C PRO A 13 12.83 -8.14 -2.02
N THR A 14 12.76 -7.64 -3.26
CA THR A 14 13.26 -6.30 -3.62
C THR A 14 12.43 -5.20 -2.96
N ARG A 15 11.13 -5.43 -2.72
CA ARG A 15 10.24 -4.43 -2.12
C ARG A 15 9.52 -4.95 -0.88
N ARG A 16 9.62 -4.19 0.21
CA ARG A 16 9.00 -4.47 1.51
C ARG A 16 8.04 -3.36 1.88
N LEU A 17 6.89 -3.73 2.43
CA LEU A 17 5.87 -2.82 2.95
C LEU A 17 5.66 -3.00 4.44
N LEU A 18 5.48 -1.90 5.17
CA LEU A 18 5.16 -1.91 6.60
C LEU A 18 4.02 -0.94 6.88
N GLY A 19 2.92 -1.47 7.40
CA GLY A 19 1.83 -0.69 7.97
C GLY A 19 1.90 -0.79 9.49
N HIS A 20 2.17 0.31 10.20
CA HIS A 20 2.20 0.32 11.67
C HIS A 20 0.96 0.99 12.27
N THR A 21 0.61 2.15 11.73
CA THR A 21 -0.52 2.97 12.15
C THR A 21 -1.34 3.34 10.91
N GLN A 22 -1.51 4.62 10.66
CA GLN A 22 -2.07 5.25 9.47
C GLN A 22 -1.03 5.42 8.35
N GLU A 23 0.24 5.22 8.69
CA GLU A 23 1.35 5.36 7.76
C GLU A 23 1.72 4.00 7.17
N LEU A 24 1.93 4.00 5.86
CA LEU A 24 2.50 2.90 5.12
C LEU A 24 3.83 3.32 4.51
N PHE A 25 4.82 2.48 4.73
CA PHE A 25 6.16 2.73 4.26
C PHE A 25 6.53 1.69 3.20
N ILE A 26 7.18 2.16 2.14
CA ILE A 26 7.72 1.33 1.05
C ILE A 26 9.23 1.39 1.13
N TRP A 27 9.87 0.22 1.21
CA TRP A 27 11.32 0.08 1.13
C TRP A 27 11.71 -0.71 -0.09
N ASP A 28 12.86 -0.36 -0.64
CA ASP A 28 13.64 -1.18 -1.56
C ASP A 28 14.84 -1.74 -0.79
N ASP A 29 15.23 -2.98 -1.10
CA ASP A 29 16.34 -3.68 -0.46
C ASP A 29 17.67 -2.93 -0.63
N SER A 30 17.80 -2.16 -1.71
CA SER A 30 18.96 -1.31 -1.97
C SER A 30 19.06 -0.08 -1.04
N SER A 31 17.96 0.30 -0.36
CA SER A 31 17.87 1.52 0.44
C SER A 31 17.66 1.22 1.92
N THR A 32 18.45 1.87 2.77
CA THR A 32 18.27 1.85 4.23
C THR A 32 17.15 2.77 4.71
N THR A 33 16.57 3.57 3.80
CA THR A 33 15.50 4.53 4.09
C THR A 33 14.25 4.20 3.28
N PRO A 34 13.05 4.46 3.82
CA PRO A 34 11.82 4.26 3.07
C PRO A 34 11.80 5.18 1.84
N ILE A 35 11.57 4.60 0.66
CA ILE A 35 11.46 5.34 -0.60
C ILE A 35 10.20 6.21 -0.57
N HIS A 36 9.11 5.66 -0.03
CA HIS A 36 7.83 6.34 0.05
C HIS A 36 7.21 6.16 1.43
N CYS A 37 6.60 7.24 1.92
CA CYS A 37 5.74 7.26 3.10
C CYS A 37 4.35 7.70 2.66
N LEU A 38 3.37 6.83 2.86
CA LEU A 38 1.99 7.01 2.46
C LEU A 38 1.15 7.16 3.74
N SER A 39 0.75 8.39 4.06
CA SER A 39 0.10 8.74 5.32
C SER A 39 -1.36 9.19 5.15
N ASP A 40 -1.99 8.92 4.00
CA ASP A 40 -3.36 9.38 3.72
C ASP A 40 -4.47 8.62 4.47
N HIS A 41 -4.18 7.45 5.06
CA HIS A 41 -5.19 6.72 5.80
C HIS A 41 -5.53 7.44 7.11
N LYS A 42 -6.81 7.64 7.40
CA LYS A 42 -7.24 8.26 8.68
C LYS A 42 -7.28 7.29 9.86
N ALA A 43 -6.95 6.03 9.63
CA ALA A 43 -7.01 4.97 10.62
C ALA A 43 -5.91 3.93 10.40
N ALA A 44 -5.73 3.04 11.39
CA ALA A 44 -4.78 1.95 11.30
C ALA A 44 -5.02 1.08 10.06
N ILE A 45 -3.99 0.85 9.28
CA ILE A 45 -4.02 -0.03 8.11
C ILE A 45 -4.10 -1.48 8.61
N LYS A 46 -5.15 -2.18 8.17
CA LYS A 46 -5.44 -3.55 8.62
C LYS A 46 -5.30 -4.59 7.51
N ALA A 47 -5.16 -4.17 6.26
CA ALA A 47 -4.97 -5.07 5.14
C ALA A 47 -4.06 -4.44 4.09
N LEU A 48 -3.21 -5.26 3.49
CA LEU A 48 -2.38 -4.93 2.34
C LEU A 48 -2.49 -6.07 1.32
N ALA A 49 -2.57 -5.72 0.05
CA ALA A 49 -2.65 -6.67 -1.04
C ALA A 49 -2.02 -6.10 -2.32
N TRP A 50 -1.11 -6.86 -2.90
CA TRP A 50 -0.54 -6.57 -4.22
C TRP A 50 -1.49 -7.00 -5.34
N SER A 51 -1.51 -6.25 -6.43
CA SER A 51 -2.23 -6.66 -7.64
C SER A 51 -1.42 -7.71 -8.40
N LEU A 52 -2.06 -8.85 -8.70
CA LEU A 52 -1.42 -9.93 -9.46
C LEU A 52 -1.19 -9.60 -10.94
N HIS A 53 -1.92 -8.61 -11.47
CA HIS A 53 -1.87 -8.21 -12.86
C HIS A 53 -1.00 -6.97 -13.11
N GLN A 54 -0.78 -6.16 -12.07
CA GLN A 54 -0.05 -4.89 -12.16
C GLN A 54 0.89 -4.78 -10.97
N HIS A 55 2.18 -5.04 -11.19
CA HIS A 55 3.21 -5.01 -10.14
C HIS A 55 3.36 -3.65 -9.45
N GLU A 56 2.93 -2.59 -10.12
CA GLU A 56 2.97 -1.23 -9.57
C GLU A 56 1.78 -0.94 -8.64
N LEU A 57 0.73 -1.75 -8.68
CA LEU A 57 -0.52 -1.45 -8.00
C LEU A 57 -0.63 -2.20 -6.68
N LEU A 58 -0.76 -1.42 -5.61
CA LEU A 58 -0.97 -1.90 -4.25
C LEU A 58 -2.34 -1.42 -3.75
N ALA A 59 -3.07 -2.29 -3.07
CA ALA A 59 -4.28 -1.94 -2.34
C ALA A 59 -4.01 -1.98 -0.83
N SER A 60 -4.47 -0.94 -0.12
CA SER A 60 -4.47 -0.90 1.34
C SER A 60 -5.88 -0.67 1.87
N GLY A 61 -6.23 -1.46 2.89
CA GLY A 61 -7.49 -1.36 3.61
C GLY A 61 -7.29 -0.62 4.92
N GLY A 62 -7.91 0.56 5.03
CA GLY A 62 -8.03 1.27 6.29
C GLY A 62 -8.98 0.53 7.22
N GLY A 63 -8.69 0.51 8.52
CA GLY A 63 -9.53 -0.11 9.52
C GLY A 63 -10.91 0.54 9.68
N THR A 64 -11.66 0.07 10.67
CA THR A 64 -13.06 0.41 10.94
C THR A 64 -13.37 1.90 11.07
N ALA A 65 -12.36 2.73 11.38
CA ALA A 65 -12.50 4.18 11.49
C ALA A 65 -12.36 4.93 10.15
N ASP A 66 -11.62 4.39 9.17
CA ASP A 66 -11.43 5.01 7.86
C ASP A 66 -12.43 4.45 6.83
N ARG A 67 -12.72 3.13 6.89
CA ARG A 67 -13.65 2.44 5.97
C ARG A 67 -13.37 2.74 4.49
N THR A 68 -12.12 3.05 4.16
CA THR A 68 -11.70 3.26 2.77
C THR A 68 -10.70 2.20 2.33
N ILE A 69 -10.80 1.86 1.06
CA ILE A 69 -9.77 1.11 0.34
C ILE A 69 -9.06 2.13 -0.54
N ARG A 70 -7.73 2.17 -0.43
CA ARG A 70 -6.87 3.08 -1.19
C ARG A 70 -5.99 2.27 -2.10
N PHE A 71 -5.76 2.80 -3.30
CA PHE A 71 -4.85 2.22 -4.27
C PHE A 71 -3.61 3.09 -4.35
N TRP A 72 -2.45 2.46 -4.41
CA TRP A 72 -1.17 3.13 -4.46
C TRP A 72 -0.40 2.62 -5.66
N ASN A 73 0.21 3.55 -6.40
CA ASN A 73 1.22 3.20 -7.37
C ASN A 73 2.59 3.20 -6.66
N VAL A 74 3.23 2.05 -6.53
CA VAL A 74 4.50 1.89 -5.80
C VAL A 74 5.74 2.36 -6.57
N LEU A 75 5.62 2.62 -7.88
CA LEU A 75 6.69 3.26 -8.66
C LEU A 75 6.73 4.77 -8.46
N THR A 76 5.55 5.39 -8.38
CA THR A 76 5.42 6.84 -8.25
C THR A 76 5.25 7.28 -6.79
N GLY A 77 4.89 6.36 -5.90
CA GLY A 77 4.52 6.68 -4.51
C GLY A 77 3.20 7.45 -4.41
N MET A 78 2.42 7.53 -5.49
CA MET A 78 1.20 8.33 -5.54
C MET A 78 -0.04 7.50 -5.24
N LEU A 79 -0.99 8.12 -4.53
CA LEU A 79 -2.33 7.60 -4.36
C LEU A 79 -3.07 7.60 -5.70
N ASN A 80 -3.39 6.41 -6.20
CA ASN A 80 -4.34 6.25 -7.29
C ASN A 80 -5.75 6.46 -6.75
N LYS A 81 -6.59 7.15 -7.54
CA LYS A 81 -7.89 7.70 -7.14
C LYS A 81 -8.65 6.80 -6.14
N PRO A 82 -9.11 7.36 -5.00
CA PRO A 82 -9.95 6.61 -4.07
C PRO A 82 -11.27 6.26 -4.76
N LEU A 83 -11.54 4.96 -4.88
CA LEU A 83 -12.83 4.43 -5.31
C LEU A 83 -13.82 4.63 -4.16
N HIS A 84 -14.54 5.76 -4.18
CA HIS A 84 -15.72 5.90 -3.34
C HIS A 84 -16.79 4.95 -3.86
N LEU A 85 -17.16 3.95 -3.06
CA LEU A 85 -18.24 2.99 -3.35
C LEU A 85 -19.65 3.63 -3.30
N HIS A 86 -19.79 4.93 -3.59
CA HIS A 86 -21.10 5.56 -3.69
C HIS A 86 -21.72 5.21 -5.04
N SER A 87 -22.45 4.10 -5.03
CA SER A 87 -23.56 3.80 -5.93
C SER A 87 -24.49 5.00 -5.98
N SER A 88 -24.45 5.76 -7.08
CA SER A 88 -25.56 6.62 -7.45
C SER A 88 -26.52 5.80 -8.29
N HIS A 89 -27.67 5.48 -7.70
CA HIS A 89 -28.91 5.33 -8.44
C HIS A 89 -30.10 5.71 -7.56
#